data_AF-A0A8K1CRE4-F1
#
_entry.id   AF-A0A8K1CRE4-F1
#
_cell.length_a   1.000
_cell.length_b   1.000
_cell.length_c   1.000
_cell.angle_alpha   90.00
_cell.angle_beta   90.00
_cell.angle_gamma   90.00
#
_symmetry.space_group_name_H-M   'P 1'
#
loop_
_entity.id
_entity.type
_entity.pdbx_description
1 polymer ?
#
loop_
_entity_poly.entity_id
_entity_poly.type
_entity_poly.pdbx_seq_one_letter_code
_entity_poly.pdbx_strand_id
1 'polypeptide(L)'
;MGRRPVRIKKKERWSTHVFRLFGWHSRVDIVGQQTLDHEAGIFSAVKQNDLPGTLKLIDQDPQCLTLRDSVGAAPVLVAFLYGHVELGKQIVLKNRDLASLTYNTLDYTGRLSPYEGENILHIAIVQRRRGLARWLLQHVPELINAETIGKFFRPSKTCYFGGSPLLFALSSN
;
A
#
# COMPACT_ATOMS: atom_id res chain seq x y z
N MET A 1 -31.05 34.57 -24.82
CA MET A 1 -30.10 33.56 -25.35
C MET A 1 -29.33 32.94 -24.17
N GLY A 2 -29.95 31.98 -23.46
CA GLY A 2 -29.37 31.37 -22.25
C GLY A 2 -28.53 30.15 -22.59
N ARG A 3 -27.27 30.11 -22.09
CA ARG A 3 -26.34 28.98 -22.27
C ARG A 3 -26.80 27.77 -21.44
N ARG A 4 -26.93 26.61 -22.07
CA ARG A 4 -27.22 25.33 -21.39
C ARG A 4 -25.95 24.84 -20.65
N PRO A 5 -26.05 24.40 -19.38
CA PRO A 5 -24.91 23.81 -18.70
C PRO A 5 -24.67 22.36 -19.17
N VAL A 6 -23.41 22.07 -19.49
CA VAL A 6 -22.92 20.72 -19.88
C VAL A 6 -22.80 19.84 -18.63
N ARG A 7 -23.44 18.67 -18.66
CA ARG A 7 -23.43 17.68 -17.58
C ARG A 7 -22.11 16.90 -17.61
N ILE A 8 -21.19 17.24 -16.71
CA ILE A 8 -19.94 16.49 -16.52
C ILE A 8 -20.27 15.12 -15.89
N LYS A 9 -19.90 14.03 -16.58
CA LYS A 9 -19.99 12.66 -16.03
C LYS A 9 -19.05 12.53 -14.83
N LYS A 10 -19.62 12.19 -13.67
CA LYS A 10 -18.91 11.82 -12.44
C LYS A 10 -18.00 10.61 -12.76
N LYS A 11 -16.68 10.77 -12.65
CA LYS A 11 -15.75 9.65 -12.59
C LYS A 11 -16.12 8.77 -11.40
N GLU A 12 -16.20 7.47 -11.62
CA GLU A 12 -16.53 6.48 -10.61
C GLU A 12 -15.56 6.58 -9.43
N ARG A 13 -16.12 7.03 -8.32
CA ARG A 13 -15.46 7.17 -7.04
C ARG A 13 -15.59 5.82 -6.35
N TRP A 14 -14.51 5.04 -6.34
CA TRP A 14 -14.47 3.79 -5.60
C TRP A 14 -14.79 4.09 -4.13
N SER A 15 -15.92 3.55 -3.68
CA SER A 15 -16.56 3.88 -2.42
C SER A 15 -15.73 3.39 -1.24
N THR A 16 -15.54 4.26 -0.26
CA THR A 16 -15.08 3.99 1.11
C THR A 16 -15.83 2.86 1.84
N HIS A 17 -16.88 2.32 1.23
CA HIS A 17 -17.68 1.20 1.71
C HIS A 17 -16.95 -0.15 1.70
N VAL A 18 -15.99 -0.39 0.80
CA VAL A 18 -15.24 -1.66 0.78
C VAL A 18 -14.39 -1.81 2.06
N PHE A 19 -13.85 -0.71 2.58
CA PHE A 19 -13.06 -0.69 3.82
C PHE A 19 -13.91 -0.83 5.10
N ARG A 20 -15.21 -0.49 5.06
CA ARG A 20 -16.12 -0.67 6.22
C ARG A 20 -16.51 -2.12 6.47
N LEU A 21 -16.46 -2.98 5.45
CA LEU A 21 -16.83 -4.40 5.56
C LEU A 21 -15.78 -5.26 6.31
N PHE A 22 -14.58 -4.73 6.54
CA PHE A 22 -13.46 -5.49 7.15
C PHE A 22 -13.15 -5.14 8.63
N GLY A 23 -14.14 -4.73 9.43
CA GLY A 23 -14.05 -4.85 10.90
C GLY A 23 -13.05 -3.92 11.61
N TRP A 24 -12.99 -2.65 11.23
CA TRP A 24 -12.12 -1.63 11.84
C TRP A 24 -12.76 -0.99 13.08
N HIS A 25 -12.55 -1.52 14.28
CA HIS A 25 -12.94 -0.85 15.53
C HIS A 25 -11.80 -0.87 16.56
N SER A 26 -10.95 0.17 16.55
CA SER A 26 -10.27 0.72 17.73
C SER A 26 -9.82 2.16 17.41
N ARG A 27 -10.43 3.17 18.06
CA ARG A 27 -10.27 4.60 17.77
C ARG A 27 -9.18 5.25 18.64
N VAL A 28 -7.92 5.08 18.26
CA VAL A 28 -7.11 6.27 17.96
C VAL A 28 -7.40 6.50 16.48
N ASP A 29 -7.60 7.73 16.02
CA ASP A 29 -7.88 7.99 14.60
C ASP A 29 -6.61 7.79 13.76
N ILE A 30 -6.14 6.54 13.68
CA ILE A 30 -4.97 6.11 12.94
C ILE A 30 -5.15 6.42 11.45
N VAL A 31 -6.40 6.39 10.97
CA VAL A 31 -6.75 6.77 9.60
C VAL A 31 -6.62 8.29 9.40
N GLY A 32 -7.05 9.09 10.37
CA GLY A 32 -6.80 10.53 10.40
C GLY A 32 -5.31 10.86 10.43
N GLN A 33 -4.53 10.18 11.27
CA GLN A 33 -3.08 10.38 11.34
C GLN A 33 -2.39 9.99 10.03
N GLN A 34 -2.77 8.87 9.42
CA GLN A 34 -2.23 8.45 8.13
C GLN A 34 -2.51 9.48 7.03
N THR A 35 -3.68 10.13 7.10
CA THR A 35 -4.02 11.18 6.15
C THR A 35 -3.05 12.36 6.27
N LEU A 36 -2.72 12.76 7.50
CA LEU A 36 -1.75 13.82 7.80
C LEU A 36 -0.32 13.44 7.37
N ASP A 37 0.10 12.19 7.63
CA ASP A 37 1.43 11.71 7.24
C ASP A 37 1.65 11.77 5.72
N HIS A 38 0.56 11.73 4.96
CA HIS A 38 0.59 11.79 3.49
C HIS A 38 0.40 13.20 2.92
N GLU A 39 0.43 14.26 3.74
CA GLU A 39 0.25 15.64 3.25
C GLU A 39 1.54 16.23 2.65
N ALA A 40 2.71 15.74 3.06
CA ALA A 40 4.01 16.26 2.62
C ALA A 40 4.99 15.17 2.13
N GLY A 41 6.08 15.61 1.51
CA GLY A 41 7.22 14.78 1.13
C GLY A 41 6.88 13.64 0.14
N ILE A 42 7.60 12.54 0.28
CA ILE A 42 7.48 11.37 -0.61
C ILE A 42 6.08 10.75 -0.57
N PHE A 43 5.43 10.70 0.59
CA PHE A 43 4.08 10.12 0.71
C PHE A 43 3.04 10.94 -0.05
N SER A 44 3.13 12.26 -0.01
CA SER A 44 2.26 13.15 -0.78
C SER A 44 2.44 12.98 -2.28
N ALA A 45 3.69 12.96 -2.76
CA ALA A 45 4.00 12.73 -4.16
C ALA A 45 3.48 11.38 -4.66
N VAL A 46 3.68 10.31 -3.87
CA VAL A 46 3.19 8.97 -4.18
C VAL A 46 1.67 8.93 -4.20
N LYS A 47 0.99 9.45 -3.17
CA LYS A 47 -0.48 9.47 -3.07
C LYS A 47 -1.12 10.19 -4.26
N GLN A 48 -0.50 11.27 -4.72
CA GLN A 48 -0.94 12.07 -5.87
C GLN A 48 -0.58 11.45 -7.23
N ASN A 49 0.12 10.32 -7.27
CA ASN A 49 0.66 9.70 -8.49
C ASN A 49 1.59 10.63 -9.28
N ASP A 50 2.33 11.49 -8.59
CA ASP A 50 3.31 12.41 -9.19
C ASP A 50 4.62 11.67 -9.47
N LEU A 51 4.71 11.04 -10.64
CA LEU A 51 5.90 10.29 -11.05
C LEU A 51 7.16 11.17 -11.12
N PRO A 52 7.18 12.34 -11.79
CA PRO A 52 8.35 13.20 -11.82
C PRO A 52 8.80 13.67 -10.42
N GLY A 53 7.86 14.11 -9.57
CA GLY A 53 8.17 14.56 -8.22
C GLY A 53 8.69 13.42 -7.33
N THR A 54 8.08 12.24 -7.44
CA THR A 54 8.52 11.03 -6.71
C THR A 54 9.94 10.64 -7.10
N LEU A 55 10.24 10.56 -8.40
CA LEU A 55 11.58 10.18 -8.86
C LEU A 55 12.63 11.22 -8.48
N LYS A 56 12.30 12.52 -8.55
CA LYS A 56 13.18 13.59 -8.09
C LYS A 56 13.52 13.48 -6.61
N LEU A 57 12.54 13.18 -5.75
CA LEU A 57 12.76 12.99 -4.32
C LEU A 57 13.65 11.78 -4.04
N ILE A 58 13.43 10.67 -4.77
CA ILE A 58 14.27 9.47 -4.67
C ILE A 58 15.71 9.74 -5.13
N ASP A 59 15.89 10.53 -6.19
CA ASP A 59 17.21 10.91 -6.69
C ASP A 59 17.97 11.83 -5.71
N GLN A 60 17.23 12.65 -4.94
CA GLN A 60 17.81 13.50 -3.90
C GLN A 60 18.18 12.71 -2.65
N ASP A 61 17.32 11.79 -2.22
CA ASP A 61 17.53 10.93 -1.07
C ASP A 61 16.84 9.57 -1.26
N PRO A 62 17.57 8.50 -1.62
CA PRO A 62 16.99 7.17 -1.75
C PRO A 62 16.42 6.62 -0.43
N GLN A 63 16.89 7.10 0.73
CA GLN A 63 16.39 6.67 2.03
C GLN A 63 14.98 7.21 2.32
N CYS A 64 14.45 8.15 1.53
CA CYS A 64 13.05 8.55 1.67
C CYS A 64 12.07 7.36 1.51
N LEU A 65 12.48 6.29 0.81
CA LEU A 65 11.72 5.04 0.67
C LEU A 65 11.68 4.18 1.95
N THR A 66 12.54 4.45 2.93
CA THR A 66 12.52 3.77 4.24
C THR A 66 11.60 4.47 5.25
N LEU A 67 11.02 5.62 4.91
CA LEU A 67 10.04 6.29 5.76
C LEU A 67 8.81 5.40 5.97
N ARG A 68 8.07 5.64 7.06
CA ARG A 68 6.81 4.96 7.35
C ARG A 68 5.74 5.97 7.73
N ASP A 69 4.52 5.72 7.29
CA ASP A 69 3.34 6.39 7.83
C ASP A 69 2.93 5.78 9.18
N SER A 70 1.90 6.33 9.81
CA SER A 70 1.37 5.90 11.12
C SER A 70 0.79 4.49 11.15
N VAL A 71 0.63 3.82 10.01
CA VAL A 71 0.27 2.39 9.96
C VAL A 71 1.47 1.51 9.61
N GLY A 72 2.66 2.08 9.45
CA GLY A 72 3.86 1.33 9.12
C GLY A 72 4.04 1.07 7.62
N ALA A 73 3.37 1.82 6.74
CA ALA A 73 3.53 1.65 5.29
C ALA A 73 4.73 2.45 4.76
N ALA A 74 5.59 1.78 3.99
CA ALA A 74 6.61 2.43 3.17
C ALA A 74 5.99 3.11 1.93
N PRO A 75 6.64 4.12 1.31
CA PRO A 75 6.11 4.76 0.11
C PRO A 75 5.82 3.78 -1.05
N VAL A 76 6.62 2.73 -1.21
CA VAL A 76 6.37 1.70 -2.23
C VAL A 76 5.06 0.94 -1.96
N LEU A 77 4.74 0.62 -0.70
CA LEU A 77 3.49 -0.02 -0.31
C LEU A 77 2.30 0.89 -0.61
N VAL A 78 2.42 2.18 -0.29
CA VAL A 78 1.40 3.20 -0.57
C VAL A 78 1.12 3.28 -2.08
N ALA A 79 2.15 3.28 -2.94
CA ALA A 79 1.95 3.30 -4.39
C ALA A 79 1.05 2.15 -4.89
N PHE A 80 1.32 0.92 -4.44
CA PHE A 80 0.53 -0.24 -4.84
C PHE A 80 -0.84 -0.29 -4.16
N LEU A 81 -0.96 0.16 -2.92
CA LEU A 81 -2.24 0.26 -2.20
C LEU A 81 -3.22 1.19 -2.92
N TYR A 82 -2.75 2.35 -3.38
CA TYR A 82 -3.56 3.31 -4.15
C TYR A 82 -3.73 2.91 -5.63
N GLY A 83 -3.11 1.81 -6.06
CA GLY A 83 -3.24 1.27 -7.41
C GLY A 83 -2.37 1.98 -8.46
N HIS A 84 -1.43 2.82 -8.04
CA HIS A 84 -0.47 3.56 -8.88
C HIS A 84 0.65 2.63 -9.38
N VAL A 85 0.28 1.63 -10.20
CA VAL A 85 1.17 0.52 -10.56
C VAL A 85 2.42 0.97 -11.29
N GLU A 86 2.29 1.85 -12.29
CA GLU A 86 3.45 2.26 -13.07
C GLU A 86 4.42 3.09 -12.22
N LEU A 87 3.91 3.97 -11.34
CA LEU A 87 4.71 4.64 -10.32
C LEU A 87 5.43 3.62 -9.42
N GLY A 88 4.69 2.66 -8.85
CA GLY A 88 5.25 1.61 -8.00
C GLY A 88 6.35 0.81 -8.71
N LYS A 89 6.14 0.42 -9.98
CA LYS A 89 7.17 -0.25 -10.78
C LYS A 89 8.42 0.61 -10.96
N GLN A 90 8.28 1.91 -11.20
CA GLN A 90 9.43 2.81 -11.32
C GLN A 90 10.20 2.92 -10.00
N ILE A 91 9.51 2.95 -8.85
CA ILE A 91 10.14 2.89 -7.53
C ILE A 91 10.93 1.58 -7.36
N VAL A 92 10.30 0.44 -7.69
CA VAL A 92 10.94 -0.89 -7.61
C VAL A 92 12.19 -0.98 -8.50
N LEU A 93 12.10 -0.46 -9.72
CA LEU A 93 13.23 -0.48 -10.67
C LEU A 93 14.38 0.45 -10.23
N LYS A 94 14.08 1.57 -9.57
CA LYS A 94 15.11 2.46 -9.03
C LYS A 94 15.80 1.89 -7.80
N ASN A 95 15.06 1.23 -6.91
CA ASN A 95 15.61 0.74 -5.66
C ASN A 95 15.01 -0.62 -5.27
N ARG A 96 15.58 -1.68 -5.86
CA ARG A 96 15.10 -3.06 -5.73
C ARG A 96 15.16 -3.56 -4.29
N ASP A 97 16.24 -3.25 -3.57
CA ASP A 97 16.45 -3.73 -2.21
C ASP A 97 15.34 -3.23 -1.27
N LEU A 98 14.93 -1.97 -1.44
CA LEU A 98 13.85 -1.35 -0.68
C LEU A 98 12.44 -1.72 -1.18
N ALA A 99 12.32 -2.43 -2.30
CA ALA A 99 11.03 -2.94 -2.77
C ALA A 99 10.52 -4.13 -1.94
N SER A 100 11.42 -4.83 -1.25
CA SER A 100 11.10 -5.96 -0.37
C SER A 100 10.50 -5.55 0.98
N LEU A 101 10.44 -4.24 1.27
CA LEU A 101 9.94 -3.71 2.53
C LEU A 101 8.50 -4.15 2.80
N THR A 102 8.28 -4.55 4.05
CA THR A 102 6.98 -4.89 4.58
C THR A 102 6.40 -3.71 5.37
N TYR A 103 5.10 -3.77 5.63
CA TYR A 103 4.50 -3.09 6.75
C TYR A 103 5.26 -3.48 8.01
N ASN A 104 5.78 -2.50 8.72
CA ASN A 104 6.47 -2.74 9.97
C ASN A 104 6.29 -1.61 10.98
N THR A 105 6.56 -1.93 12.24
CA THR A 105 6.37 -1.04 13.39
C THR A 105 7.34 0.13 13.36
N LEU A 106 6.85 1.37 13.43
CA LEU A 106 7.67 2.58 13.66
C LEU A 106 6.97 3.67 14.50
N ASP A 107 5.97 3.34 15.33
CA ASP A 107 5.46 4.33 16.28
C ASP A 107 6.36 4.41 17.53
N TYR A 108 6.42 5.60 18.13
CA TYR A 108 7.16 5.87 19.38
C TYR A 108 6.61 5.08 20.59
N THR A 109 5.50 4.35 20.43
CA THR A 109 4.85 3.53 21.46
C THR A 109 5.20 2.04 21.36
N GLY A 110 5.93 1.62 20.32
CA GLY A 110 6.34 0.24 20.07
C GLY A 110 5.19 -0.69 19.68
N ARG A 111 4.06 -0.17 19.21
CA ARG A 111 2.89 -0.99 18.87
C ARG A 111 2.98 -1.54 17.45
N LEU A 112 2.84 -2.86 17.33
CA LEU A 112 2.84 -3.54 16.03
C LEU A 112 1.77 -3.00 15.08
N SER A 113 2.16 -2.78 13.83
CA SER A 113 1.20 -2.45 12.77
C SER A 113 0.11 -3.53 12.71
N PRO A 114 -1.18 -3.16 12.50
CA PRO A 114 -2.20 -4.16 12.19
C PRO A 114 -1.84 -5.05 11.00
N TYR A 115 -1.00 -4.54 10.08
CA TYR A 115 -0.59 -5.16 8.83
C TYR A 115 0.84 -5.70 8.86
N GLU A 116 1.49 -5.75 10.04
CA GLU A 116 2.88 -6.19 10.19
C GLU A 116 3.22 -7.42 9.32
N GLY A 117 4.29 -7.30 8.53
CA GLY A 117 4.78 -8.33 7.62
C GLY A 117 4.14 -8.33 6.21
N GLU A 118 3.09 -7.54 5.97
CA GLU A 118 2.48 -7.43 4.64
C GLU A 118 3.43 -6.72 3.67
N ASN A 119 3.58 -7.23 2.45
CA ASN A 119 4.40 -6.61 1.41
C ASN A 119 3.60 -6.33 0.12
N ILE A 120 4.25 -5.73 -0.87
CA ILE A 120 3.63 -5.39 -2.16
C ILE A 120 3.09 -6.60 -2.95
N LEU A 121 3.62 -7.81 -2.71
CA LEU A 121 3.11 -9.04 -3.33
C LEU A 121 1.78 -9.48 -2.71
N HIS A 122 1.64 -9.41 -1.38
CA HIS A 122 0.36 -9.66 -0.71
C HIS A 122 -0.74 -8.73 -1.27
N ILE A 123 -0.44 -7.42 -1.38
CA ILE A 123 -1.36 -6.43 -1.95
C ILE A 123 -1.76 -6.81 -3.39
N ALA A 124 -0.79 -7.15 -4.25
CA ALA A 124 -1.06 -7.53 -5.63
C ALA A 124 -1.98 -8.76 -5.75
N ILE A 125 -1.82 -9.73 -4.84
CA ILE A 125 -2.62 -10.96 -4.78
C ILE A 125 -4.06 -10.64 -4.35
N VAL A 126 -4.25 -9.90 -3.24
CA VAL A 126 -5.59 -9.52 -2.75
C VAL A 126 -6.33 -8.65 -3.76
N GLN A 127 -5.62 -7.78 -4.49
CA GLN A 127 -6.18 -6.99 -5.59
C GLN A 127 -6.42 -7.79 -6.88
N ARG A 128 -6.14 -9.10 -6.90
CA ARG A 128 -6.31 -10.01 -8.06
C ARG A 128 -5.52 -9.60 -9.30
N ARG A 129 -4.39 -8.91 -9.13
CA ARG A 129 -3.55 -8.40 -10.23
C ARG A 129 -2.48 -9.41 -10.62
N ARG A 130 -2.88 -10.52 -11.26
CA ARG A 130 -1.98 -11.63 -11.66
C ARG A 130 -0.75 -11.19 -12.45
N GLY A 131 -0.94 -10.28 -13.41
CA GLY A 131 0.17 -9.74 -14.22
C GLY A 131 1.19 -8.96 -13.37
N LEU A 132 0.71 -8.21 -12.38
CA LEU A 132 1.56 -7.49 -11.44
C LEU A 132 2.30 -8.46 -10.51
N ALA A 133 1.60 -9.44 -9.92
CA ALA A 133 2.23 -10.44 -9.05
C ALA A 133 3.36 -11.18 -9.78
N ARG A 134 3.15 -11.56 -11.05
CA ARG A 134 4.19 -12.15 -11.89
C ARG A 134 5.37 -11.19 -12.10
N TRP A 135 5.09 -9.93 -12.45
CA TRP A 135 6.13 -8.93 -12.65
C TRP A 135 6.97 -8.70 -11.39
N LEU A 136 6.32 -8.63 -10.22
CA LEU A 136 6.97 -8.47 -8.93
C LEU A 136 7.89 -9.65 -8.63
N LEU A 137 7.45 -10.90 -8.82
CA LEU A 137 8.30 -12.07 -8.59
C LEU A 137 9.49 -12.17 -9.56
N GLN A 138 9.36 -11.64 -10.77
CA GLN A 138 10.48 -11.56 -11.71
C GLN A 138 11.55 -10.55 -11.27
N HIS A 139 11.12 -9.44 -10.66
CA HIS A 139 12.02 -8.33 -10.30
C HIS A 139 12.41 -8.32 -8.82
N VAL A 140 11.70 -9.00 -7.94
CA VAL A 140 11.87 -8.99 -6.48
C VAL A 140 11.40 -10.37 -5.94
N PRO A 141 12.08 -11.48 -6.30
CA PRO A 141 11.64 -12.84 -5.96
C PRO A 141 11.55 -13.09 -4.45
N GLU A 142 12.33 -12.39 -3.64
CA GLU A 142 12.36 -12.47 -2.18
C GLU A 142 11.03 -12.11 -1.52
N LEU A 143 10.13 -11.38 -2.22
CA LEU A 143 8.79 -11.05 -1.73
C LEU A 143 7.98 -12.30 -1.35
N ILE A 144 8.28 -13.46 -1.93
CA ILE A 144 7.56 -14.71 -1.65
C ILE A 144 7.80 -15.23 -0.23
N ASN A 145 8.90 -14.83 0.41
CA ASN A 145 9.34 -15.36 1.71
C ASN A 145 8.75 -14.60 2.89
N ALA A 146 8.03 -13.49 2.65
CA ALA A 146 7.46 -12.70 3.73
C ALA A 146 6.29 -13.43 4.41
N GLU A 147 6.11 -13.17 5.71
CA GLU A 147 4.94 -13.62 6.47
C GLU A 147 4.28 -12.45 7.17
N THR A 148 2.97 -12.34 7.00
CA THR A 148 2.13 -11.44 7.77
C THR A 148 1.93 -11.98 9.19
N ILE A 149 2.27 -11.16 10.18
CA ILE A 149 2.10 -11.46 11.62
C ILE A 149 1.20 -10.42 12.32
N GLY A 150 0.78 -9.40 11.59
CA GLY A 150 -0.10 -8.34 12.03
C GLY A 150 -1.43 -8.88 12.55
N LYS A 151 -1.98 -8.22 13.58
CA LYS A 151 -3.23 -8.65 14.24
C LYS A 151 -4.43 -8.76 13.29
N PHE A 152 -4.39 -8.10 12.12
CA PHE A 152 -5.43 -8.19 11.10
C PHE A 152 -5.46 -9.56 10.41
N PHE A 153 -4.29 -10.21 10.29
CA PHE A 153 -4.09 -11.50 9.62
C PHE A 153 -3.97 -12.68 10.60
N ARG A 154 -4.42 -12.53 11.85
CA ARG A 154 -4.38 -13.62 12.84
C ARG A 154 -5.58 -14.57 12.69
N PRO A 155 -5.43 -15.84 13.11
CA PRO A 155 -6.57 -16.76 13.26
C PRO A 155 -7.68 -16.10 14.07
N SER A 156 -8.94 -16.39 13.77
CA SER A 156 -10.18 -15.74 14.31
C SER A 156 -10.55 -14.37 13.72
N LYS A 157 -9.77 -13.81 12.79
CA LYS A 157 -10.14 -12.59 12.05
C LYS A 157 -10.77 -12.91 10.70
N THR A 158 -11.58 -11.98 10.20
CA THR A 158 -12.28 -12.09 8.90
C THR A 158 -11.33 -12.18 7.72
N CYS A 159 -10.08 -11.74 7.88
CA CYS A 159 -9.06 -11.70 6.83
C CYS A 159 -7.90 -12.66 7.11
N TYR A 160 -8.20 -13.85 7.63
CA TYR A 160 -7.19 -14.90 7.81
C TYR A 160 -7.03 -15.70 6.53
N PHE A 161 -5.93 -15.47 5.81
CA PHE A 161 -5.54 -16.23 4.62
C PHE A 161 -4.29 -17.07 4.84
N GLY A 162 -3.90 -17.30 6.11
CA GLY A 162 -2.53 -17.68 6.45
C GLY A 162 -1.60 -16.47 6.50
N GLY A 163 -0.28 -16.72 6.60
CA GLY A 163 0.73 -15.67 6.73
C GLY A 163 1.42 -15.29 5.42
N SER A 164 1.64 -16.25 4.52
CA SER A 164 2.52 -16.09 3.35
C SER A 164 1.77 -15.70 2.07
N PRO A 165 2.46 -15.12 1.06
CA PRO A 165 1.87 -14.83 -0.24
C PRO A 165 1.23 -16.05 -0.92
N LEU A 166 1.82 -17.24 -0.74
CA LEU A 166 1.26 -18.48 -1.29
C LEU A 166 -0.11 -18.79 -0.68
N LEU A 167 -0.24 -18.70 0.64
CA LEU A 167 -1.51 -18.98 1.32
C LEU A 167 -2.56 -17.92 0.96
N PHE A 168 -2.17 -16.65 0.85
CA PHE A 168 -3.03 -15.60 0.31
C PHE A 168 -3.58 -15.96 -1.08
N ALA A 169 -2.72 -16.40 -2.00
CA ALA A 169 -3.13 -16.76 -3.36
C ALA A 169 -4.09 -17.95 -3.40
N LEU A 170 -3.93 -18.93 -2.50
CA LEU A 170 -4.81 -20.09 -2.40
C LEU A 170 -6.15 -19.75 -1.76
N SER A 171 -6.17 -18.87 -0.77
CA SER A 171 -7.36 -18.54 0.02
C SER A 171 -8.20 -17.40 -0.56
N SER A 172 -7.66 -16.60 -1.49
CA SER A 172 -8.36 -15.43 -2.07
C SER A 172 -9.06 -15.71 -3.40
N ASN A 173 -9.36 -16.96 -3.74
CA ASN A 173 -9.91 -17.38 -5.04
C ASN A 173 -11.39 -16.95 -5.20
#